data_AF-A0A399Q3Q3-F1
#
_entry.id   AF-A0A399Q3Q3-F1
#
_cell.length_a   1.000
_cell.length_b   1.000
_cell.length_c   1.000
_cell.angle_alpha   90.00
_cell.angle_beta   90.00
_cell.angle_gamma   90.00
#
_symmetry.space_group_name_H-M   'P 1'
#
loop_
_entity.id
_entity.type
_entity.pdbx_description
1 polymer ?
#
loop_
_entity_poly.entity_id
_entity_poly.type
_entity_poly.pdbx_seq_one_letter_code
_entity_poly.pdbx_strand_id
1 'polypeptide(L)' 'MPSERPRLTPAVADLRRAVREALAGLEPSSSGPVLVALSGGADSLALAAAAAFEGPRAGVAVGAVVVDHGLQDGSGAV' A
#
# COMPACT_ATOMS: atom_id res chain seq x y z
N MET A 1 17.12 -12.07 -1.93
CA MET A 1 17.49 -10.78 -1.29
C MET A 1 17.22 -10.92 0.20
N PRO A 2 18.19 -10.65 1.10
CA PRO A 2 17.90 -10.69 2.53
C PRO A 2 16.77 -9.69 2.79
N SER A 3 15.63 -10.16 3.30
CA SER A 3 14.53 -9.26 3.65
C SER A 3 14.92 -8.53 4.92
N GLU A 4 15.67 -7.44 4.78
CA GLU A 4 15.87 -6.52 5.89
C GLU A 4 14.49 -5.99 6.26
N ARG A 5 13.94 -6.54 7.33
CA ARG A 5 12.61 -6.18 7.82
C ARG A 5 12.80 -4.81 8.47
N PRO A 6 12.23 -3.72 7.90
CA PRO A 6 12.50 -2.38 8.41
C PRO A 6 12.11 -2.29 9.89
N ARG A 7 12.88 -1.54 10.68
CA ARG A 7 12.59 -1.33 12.09
C ARG A 7 11.17 -0.79 12.24
N LEU A 8 10.43 -1.30 13.23
CA LEU A 8 9.12 -0.77 13.61
C LEU A 8 9.32 0.53 14.38
N THR A 9 9.48 1.63 13.66
CA THR A 9 9.47 2.97 14.27
C THR A 9 8.04 3.33 14.70
N PRO A 10 7.86 4.29 15.62
CA PRO A 10 6.54 4.77 16.01
C PRO A 10 5.68 5.19 14.80
N ALA A 11 6.26 5.93 13.84
CA ALA A 11 5.57 6.35 12.63
C ALA A 11 5.09 5.17 11.76
N VAL A 12 5.90 4.11 11.63
CA VAL A 12 5.50 2.89 10.90
C VAL A 12 4.39 2.15 11.65
N ALA A 13 4.46 2.09 12.98
CA ALA A 13 3.45 1.45 13.80
C ALA A 13 2.10 2.18 13.69
N ASP A 14 2.11 3.51 13.75
CA ASP A 14 0.91 4.34 13.62
C ASP A 14 0.26 4.19 12.24
N LEU A 15 1.07 4.22 11.17
CA LEU A 15 0.54 4.05 9.83
C LEU A 15 -0.08 2.65 9.62
N ARG A 16 0.57 1.59 10.11
CA ARG A 16 0.02 0.23 10.05
C ARG A 16 -1.26 0.09 10.86
N ARG A 17 -1.33 0.71 12.04
CA ARG A 17 -2.55 0.74 12.85
C ARG A 17 -3.69 1.44 12.10
N ALA A 18 -3.44 2.61 11.54
CA ALA A 18 -4.43 3.35 10.77
C ALA A 18 -4.94 2.55 9.55
N VAL A 19 -4.04 1.88 8.83
CA VAL A 19 -4.42 1.01 7.71
C VAL A 19 -5.24 -0.19 8.18
N ARG A 20 -4.85 -0.85 9.28
CA ARG A 20 -5.62 -1.98 9.85
C ARG A 20 -7.05 -1.54 10.20
N GLU A 21 -7.18 -0.40 10.86
CA GLU A 21 -8.48 0.17 11.24
C GLU A 21 -9.33 0.47 9.99
N ALA A 22 -8.72 1.03 8.93
CA ALA A 22 -9.42 1.28 7.67
C ALA A 22 -9.87 -0.02 6.96
N LEU A 23 -9.04 -1.07 6.98
CA LEU A 23 -9.38 -2.35 6.37
C LEU A 23 -10.44 -3.14 7.15
N ALA A 24 -10.50 -2.98 8.47
CA ALA A 24 -11.46 -3.69 9.32
C ALA A 24 -12.92 -3.33 9.01
N GLY A 25 -13.17 -2.18 8.39
CA GLY A 25 -14.51 -1.77 7.93
C GLY A 25 -14.92 -2.35 6.57
N LEU A 26 -14.05 -3.13 5.92
CA LEU A 26 -14.32 -3.70 4.60
C LEU A 26 -14.70 -5.18 4.73
N GLU A 27 -15.83 -5.56 4.14
CA GLU A 27 -16.21 -6.96 3.97
C GLU A 27 -15.32 -7.59 2.87
N PRO A 28 -14.46 -8.58 3.19
CA PRO A 28 -13.44 -9.08 2.26
C PRO A 28 -14.01 -9.71 0.99
N SER A 29 -15.20 -10.29 1.07
CA SER A 29 -15.84 -11.05 -0.02
C SER A 29 -16.69 -10.21 -0.98
N SER A 30 -16.96 -8.95 -0.67
CA SER A 30 -17.89 -8.11 -1.46
C SER A 30 -17.25 -6.85 -2.06
N SER A 31 -16.02 -6.51 -1.68
CA SER A 31 -15.47 -5.15 -1.91
C SER A 31 -14.41 -5.05 -3.02
N GLY A 32 -14.03 -6.17 -3.64
CA GLY A 32 -12.91 -6.19 -4.59
C GLY A 32 -11.57 -5.83 -3.91
N PRO A 33 -10.46 -5.71 -4.68
CA PRO A 33 -9.17 -5.33 -4.10
C PRO A 33 -9.14 -3.86 -3.69
N VAL A 34 -8.43 -3.56 -2.60
CA VAL A 34 -8.08 -2.18 -2.22
C VAL A 34 -6.90 -1.73 -3.06
N LEU A 35 -7.03 -0.57 -3.72
CA LEU A 35 -5.99 0.00 -4.57
C LEU A 35 -5.41 1.27 -3.93
N VAL A 36 -4.09 1.32 -3.80
CA VAL A 36 -3.36 2.51 -3.37
C VAL A 36 -2.91 3.28 -4.61
N ALA A 37 -3.38 4.51 -4.76
CA ALA A 37 -2.86 5.43 -5.78
C ALA A 37 -1.40 5.80 -5.43
N LEU A 38 -0.46 5.29 -6.21
CA LEU A 38 0.97 5.41 -5.98
C LEU A 38 1.55 6.46 -6.92
N SER A 39 1.80 7.66 -6.39
CA SER A 39 2.38 8.77 -7.17
C SER A 39 3.92 8.73 -7.22
N GLY A 40 4.55 7.89 -6.41
CA GLY A 40 6.01 7.85 -6.23
C GLY A 40 6.52 8.73 -5.08
N GLY A 41 5.66 9.53 -4.45
CA GLY A 41 6.00 10.30 -3.26
C GLY A 41 6.11 9.43 -2.00
N ALA A 42 6.85 9.91 -1.00
CA ALA A 42 7.13 9.19 0.25
C ALA A 42 5.85 8.72 0.98
N ASP A 43 4.83 9.57 1.04
CA ASP A 43 3.57 9.24 1.72
C ASP A 43 2.81 8.12 1.00
N SER A 44 2.72 8.18 -0.33
CA SER A 44 2.05 7.15 -1.13
C SER A 44 2.77 5.80 -1.06
N LEU A 45 4.11 5.82 -1.03
CA LEU A 45 4.94 4.63 -0.85
C LEU A 45 4.77 4.04 0.56
N ALA A 46 4.75 4.89 1.59
CA ALA A 46 4.54 4.45 2.96
C ALA A 46 3.15 3.81 3.12
N LEU A 47 2.10 4.43 2.53
CA LEU A 47 0.75 3.88 2.52
C LEU A 47 0.69 2.55 1.79
N ALA A 48 1.30 2.44 0.60
CA ALA A 48 1.37 1.19 -0.16
C ALA A 48 2.07 0.08 0.63
N ALA A 49 3.20 0.40 1.29
CA ALA A 49 3.94 -0.56 2.12
C ALA A 49 3.13 -1.02 3.35
N ALA A 50 2.40 -0.12 4.00
CA ALA A 50 1.54 -0.46 5.13
C ALA A 50 0.33 -1.30 4.68
N ALA A 51 -0.30 -0.96 3.56
CA ALA A 51 -1.41 -1.71 2.98
C ALA A 51 -0.98 -3.12 2.52
N ALA A 52 0.18 -3.25 1.87
CA ALA A 52 0.74 -4.56 1.51
C ALA A 52 1.05 -5.42 2.73
N PHE A 53 1.41 -4.80 3.87
CA PHE A 53 1.63 -5.52 5.12
C PHE A 53 0.31 -5.94 5.77
N GLU A 54 -0.68 -5.05 5.88
CA GLU A 54 -1.92 -5.33 6.63
C GLU A 54 -2.99 -6.08 5.84
N GLY A 55 -3.05 -5.89 4.52
CA GLY A 55 -4.05 -6.52 3.63
C GLY A 55 -4.19 -8.03 3.83
N PRO A 56 -3.10 -8.82 3.72
CA PRO A 56 -3.15 -10.27 3.92
C PRO A 56 -3.67 -10.69 5.30
N ARG A 57 -3.43 -9.87 6.35
CA ARG A 57 -3.91 -10.15 7.72
C ARG A 57 -5.40 -9.88 7.87
N ALA A 58 -5.94 -8.96 7.07
CA ALA A 58 -7.36 -8.66 7.00
C ALA A 58 -8.10 -9.56 5.99
N GLY A 59 -7.41 -10.44 5.26
CA GLY A 59 -8.00 -11.21 4.16
C GLY A 59 -8.40 -10.35 2.95
N VAL A 60 -7.87 -9.13 2.85
CA VAL A 60 -8.19 -8.17 1.78
C VAL A 60 -7.04 -8.15 0.77
N ALA A 61 -7.37 -8.34 -0.51
CA ALA A 61 -6.41 -8.18 -1.59
C ALA A 61 -6.04 -6.69 -1.73
N VAL A 62 -4.75 -6.38 -1.83
CA VAL A 62 -4.24 -5.01 -1.96
C VAL A 62 -3.35 -4.92 -3.20
N GLY A 63 -3.54 -3.84 -3.97
CA GLY A 63 -2.68 -3.48 -5.10
C GLY A 63 -2.27 -2.00 -5.04
N ALA A 64 -1.23 -1.65 -5.80
CA ALA A 64 -0.87 -0.26 -6.06
C ALA A 64 -1.18 0.06 -7.53
N VAL A 65 -1.64 1.29 -7.79
CA VAL A 65 -1.90 1.79 -9.14
C VAL A 65 -1.06 3.04 -9.35
N VAL A 66 -0.24 3.01 -10.39
CA VAL A 66 0.51 4.17 -10.87
C VAL A 66 -0.22 4.70 -12.10
N VAL A 67 -0.36 6.03 -12.19
CA VAL A 67 -0.89 6.69 -13.38
C VAL A 67 0.29 7.25 -14.16
N ASP A 68 0.50 6.72 -15.36
CA ASP A 68 1.47 7.30 -16.28
C ASP A 68 0.92 8.60 -16.87
N HIS A 69 1.56 9.71 -16.52
CA HIS A 69 1.23 11.04 -17.02
C HIS A 69 2.08 11.45 -18.24
N GLY A 70 3.02 10.62 -18.69
CA GLY A 70 3.90 10.93 -19.81
C GLY A 70 4.90 12.06 -19.51
N LEU A 71 5.29 12.24 -18.24
CA LEU A 71 6.24 13.29 -17.83
C LEU A 71 7.69 13.00 -18.24
N GLN A 72 8.03 11.73 -18.50
CA GLN A 72 9.36 11.27 -18.84
C GLN A 72 9.27 10.25 -19.96
N ASP A 73 10.22 10.28 -20.90
CA ASP A 73 10.31 9.27 -21.96
C ASP A 73 10.47 7.87 -21.35
N GLY A 74 9.66 6.91 -21.83
CA GLY A 74 9.68 5.53 -21.36
C GLY A 74 8.89 5.26 -20.08
N SER A 75 8.13 6.22 -19.54
CA SER A 75 7.32 6.04 -18.33
C SER A 75 6.23 4.97 -18.45
N GLY A 76 5.75 4.66 -19.65
CA GLY A 76 4.73 3.62 -19.88
C GLY A 76 5.25 2.18 -19.85
N ALA A 77 6.56 1.98 -19.62
CA ALA A 77 7.19 0.66 -19.56
C ALA A 77 7.21 0.04 -18.16
N VAL A 78 6.68 0.74 -17.14
CA VAL A 78 6.66 0.31 -15.73
C VAL A 78 5.32 -0.23 -15.30
#